data_AF-A0A2I0QHE6-F1
#
_entry.id   AF-A0A2I0QHE6-F1
#
_cell.length_a   1.000
_cell.length_b   1.000
_cell.length_c   1.000
_cell.angle_alpha   90.00
_cell.angle_beta   90.00
_cell.angle_gamma   90.00
#
_symmetry.space_group_name_H-M   'P 1'
#
loop_
_entity.id
_entity.type
_entity.pdbx_description
1 polymer ?
#
loop_
_entity_poly.entity_id
_entity_poly.type
_entity_poly.pdbx_seq_one_letter_code
_entity_poly.pdbx_strand_id
1 'polypeptide(L)'
;MMQFDFHIHSMYSYDSISKIPDIIKRARMKGLSGIAITDHETIKGAKIAEKYSNDDFIVIVGCEINTEMGDIIGLFLNEEIKSRKSLSVIDEIKGQEGTVVLPHPFRGHKWNLISSDILENIRIIEGF
;
A
#
# COMPACT_ATOMS: atom_id res chain seq x y z
N MET A 1 -7.96 16.25 -13.86
CA MET A 1 -8.22 15.03 -13.06
C MET A 1 -6.88 14.54 -12.55
N MET A 2 -6.75 14.26 -11.25
CA MET A 2 -5.51 13.67 -10.74
C MET A 2 -5.50 12.17 -10.99
N GLN A 3 -4.35 11.60 -11.32
CA GLN A 3 -4.18 10.15 -11.53
C GLN A 3 -3.13 9.61 -10.57
N PHE A 4 -3.43 8.48 -9.95
CA PHE A 4 -2.59 7.84 -8.96
C PHE A 4 -2.48 6.35 -9.24
N ASP A 5 -1.36 5.78 -8.84
CA ASP A 5 -1.16 4.35 -8.70
C ASP A 5 -0.89 4.06 -7.21
N PHE A 6 -1.75 3.26 -6.58
CA PHE A 6 -1.73 3.04 -5.13
C PHE A 6 -1.04 1.74 -4.72
N HIS A 7 -0.48 0.98 -5.67
CA HIS A 7 0.10 -0.32 -5.40
C HIS A 7 1.40 -0.52 -6.21
N ILE A 8 2.53 -0.07 -5.66
CA ILE A 8 3.85 -0.16 -6.31
C ILE A 8 4.91 -0.69 -5.34
N HIS A 9 5.68 -1.68 -5.79
CA HIS A 9 6.80 -2.25 -5.05
C HIS A 9 8.14 -1.74 -5.57
N SER A 10 9.02 -1.38 -4.65
CA SER A 10 10.39 -0.94 -4.85
C SER A 10 11.39 -2.02 -4.48
N MET A 11 12.67 -1.75 -4.67
CA MET A 11 13.78 -2.64 -4.28
C MET A 11 13.87 -2.95 -2.78
N TYR A 12 13.01 -2.35 -1.94
CA TYR A 12 12.87 -2.68 -0.52
C TYR A 12 11.85 -3.79 -0.26
N SER A 13 11.05 -4.15 -1.27
CA SER A 13 10.23 -5.36 -1.28
C SER A 13 11.01 -6.54 -1.85
N TYR A 14 10.66 -7.76 -1.43
CA TYR A 14 11.36 -8.98 -1.87
C TYR A 14 11.09 -9.34 -3.34
N ASP A 15 10.05 -8.78 -3.94
CA ASP A 15 9.54 -9.11 -5.27
C ASP A 15 9.85 -8.05 -6.34
N SER A 16 10.58 -7.00 -5.98
CA SER A 16 10.91 -5.91 -6.91
C SER A 16 12.39 -5.55 -6.87
N ILE A 17 12.90 -5.11 -8.03
CA ILE A 17 14.27 -4.61 -8.21
C ILE A 17 14.28 -3.10 -8.51
N SER A 18 13.12 -2.46 -8.51
CA SER A 18 12.93 -1.09 -8.99
C SER A 18 13.47 -0.08 -7.98
N LYS A 19 14.43 0.74 -8.39
CA LYS A 19 14.95 1.83 -7.55
C LYS A 19 13.91 2.94 -7.43
N ILE A 20 13.81 3.57 -6.26
CA ILE A 20 12.86 4.66 -6.00
C ILE A 20 12.98 5.82 -7.03
N PRO A 21 14.18 6.37 -7.34
CA PRO A 21 14.27 7.43 -8.34
C PRO A 21 13.77 6.99 -9.72
N ASP A 22 13.93 5.70 -10.03
CA ASP A 22 13.46 5.14 -11.27
C ASP A 22 11.93 5.12 -11.31
N ILE A 23 11.27 4.60 -10.26
CA ILE A 23 9.81 4.58 -10.11
C ILE A 23 9.22 5.99 -10.27
N ILE A 24 9.73 6.97 -9.52
CA ILE A 24 9.26 8.37 -9.55
C ILE A 24 9.36 8.94 -10.97
N LYS A 25 10.49 8.71 -11.65
CA LYS A 25 10.69 9.16 -13.04
C LYS A 25 9.63 8.56 -13.98
N ARG A 26 9.35 7.26 -13.87
CA ARG A 26 8.37 6.60 -14.76
C ARG A 26 6.95 7.07 -14.46
N ALA A 27 6.58 7.21 -13.19
CA ALA A 27 5.28 7.73 -12.78
C ALA A 27 5.00 9.13 -13.37
N ARG A 28 5.97 10.05 -13.24
CA ARG A 28 5.87 11.39 -13.85
C ARG A 28 5.77 11.33 -15.38
N MET A 29 6.56 10.49 -16.03
CA MET A 29 6.48 10.30 -17.49
C MET A 29 5.13 9.74 -17.97
N LYS A 30 4.44 8.97 -17.12
CA LYS A 30 3.09 8.45 -17.38
C LYS A 30 1.99 9.47 -17.11
N GLY A 31 2.33 10.67 -16.60
CA GLY A 31 1.36 11.70 -16.26
C GLY A 31 0.63 11.46 -14.94
N LEU A 32 1.16 10.60 -14.06
CA LEU A 32 0.59 10.42 -12.73
C LEU A 32 0.86 11.67 -11.88
N SER A 33 -0.17 12.08 -11.13
CA SER A 33 -0.12 13.13 -10.11
C SER A 33 0.46 12.63 -8.79
N GLY A 34 0.64 11.32 -8.64
CA GLY A 34 1.27 10.74 -7.48
C GLY A 34 1.24 9.22 -7.49
N ILE A 35 1.87 8.63 -6.47
CA ILE A 35 1.95 7.19 -6.27
C ILE A 35 1.88 6.84 -4.78
N ALA A 36 1.52 5.60 -4.47
CA ALA A 36 1.88 4.97 -3.20
C ALA A 36 2.97 3.93 -3.42
N ILE A 37 3.97 3.91 -2.54
CA ILE A 37 4.89 2.78 -2.44
C ILE A 37 4.37 1.89 -1.32
N THR A 38 4.15 0.62 -1.62
CA THR A 38 3.53 -0.38 -0.73
C THR A 38 4.38 -1.63 -0.64
N ASP A 39 5.69 -1.47 -0.39
CA ASP A 39 6.61 -2.59 -0.26
C ASP A 39 6.10 -3.62 0.77
N HIS A 40 6.38 -4.90 0.53
CA HIS A 40 5.96 -5.94 1.46
C HIS A 40 6.61 -5.76 2.83
N GLU A 41 5.78 -5.73 3.87
CA GLU A 41 6.16 -5.78 5.28
C GLU A 41 7.04 -4.61 5.78
N THR A 42 7.23 -3.56 4.99
CA THR A 42 8.02 -2.39 5.40
C THR A 42 7.62 -1.10 4.70
N ILE A 43 7.63 0.02 5.43
CA ILE A 43 7.48 1.37 4.85
C ILE A 43 8.82 2.02 4.46
N LYS A 44 9.95 1.32 4.58
CA LYS A 44 11.30 1.90 4.35
C LYS A 44 11.43 2.54 2.97
N GLY A 45 11.05 1.82 1.92
CA GLY A 45 11.10 2.36 0.56
C GLY A 45 10.16 3.55 0.39
N ALA A 46 8.97 3.45 0.96
CA ALA A 46 7.96 4.51 0.94
C ALA A 46 8.43 5.80 1.66
N LYS A 47 9.06 5.71 2.83
CA LYS A 47 9.64 6.86 3.56
C LYS A 47 10.80 7.51 2.82
N ILE A 48 11.58 6.73 2.05
CA ILE A 48 12.61 7.31 1.18
C ILE A 48 11.96 8.01 -0.02
N ALA A 49 10.93 7.41 -0.60
CA ALA A 49 10.17 7.98 -1.72
C ALA A 49 9.41 9.25 -1.33
N GLU A 50 8.94 9.37 -0.09
CA GLU A 50 8.24 10.54 0.46
C GLU A 50 9.04 11.84 0.27
N LYS A 51 10.39 11.77 0.25
CA LYS A 51 11.28 12.91 -0.03
C LYS A 51 11.15 13.50 -1.43
N TYR A 52 10.53 12.76 -2.36
CA TYR A 52 10.25 13.20 -3.74
C TYR A 52 8.85 13.83 -3.88
N SER A 53 8.06 13.82 -2.80
CA SER A 53 6.73 14.43 -2.76
C SER A 53 6.83 15.95 -2.81
N ASN A 54 6.00 16.59 -3.61
CA ASN A 54 5.86 18.05 -3.71
C ASN A 54 4.48 18.44 -4.26
N ASP A 55 4.25 19.74 -4.45
CA ASP A 55 2.95 20.29 -4.87
C ASP A 55 2.42 19.70 -6.19
N ASP A 56 3.30 19.26 -7.09
CA ASP A 56 2.94 18.70 -8.39
C ASP A 56 2.90 17.16 -8.41
N PHE A 57 3.46 16.50 -7.40
CA PHE A 57 3.56 15.04 -7.35
C PHE A 57 3.55 14.52 -5.92
N ILE A 58 2.48 13.80 -5.56
CA ILE A 58 2.28 13.31 -4.19
C ILE A 58 2.82 11.89 -4.06
N VAL A 59 3.64 11.63 -3.04
CA VAL A 59 4.02 10.27 -2.64
C VAL A 59 3.32 9.90 -1.35
N ILE A 60 2.56 8.81 -1.39
CA ILE A 60 1.84 8.24 -0.25
C ILE A 60 2.68 7.13 0.36
N VAL A 61 2.87 7.19 1.68
CA VAL A 61 3.53 6.13 2.43
C VAL A 61 2.55 5.00 2.68
N GLY A 62 2.86 3.80 2.18
CA GLY A 62 2.08 2.60 2.43
C GLY A 62 2.94 1.35 2.60
N CYS A 63 2.27 0.23 2.84
CA CYS A 63 2.87 -1.08 3.03
C CYS A 63 1.82 -2.14 2.63
N GLU A 64 2.26 -3.21 1.96
CA GLU A 64 1.46 -4.41 1.77
C GLU A 64 1.84 -5.46 2.81
N ILE A 65 0.87 -5.93 3.59
CA ILE A 65 1.07 -6.88 4.69
C ILE A 65 0.37 -8.19 4.34
N ASN A 66 1.14 -9.27 4.34
CA ASN A 66 0.63 -10.61 4.19
C ASN A 66 0.01 -11.10 5.51
N THR A 67 -1.21 -11.61 5.43
CA THR A 67 -1.98 -12.11 6.58
C THR A 67 -2.58 -13.49 6.29
N GLU A 68 -3.30 -14.06 7.25
CA GLU A 68 -3.96 -15.36 7.08
C GLU A 68 -5.03 -15.36 5.97
N MET A 69 -5.64 -14.21 5.67
CA MET A 69 -6.68 -14.08 4.64
C MET A 69 -6.14 -13.75 3.25
N GLY A 70 -4.85 -13.42 3.13
CA GLY A 70 -4.26 -12.76 1.95
C GLY A 70 -3.63 -11.42 2.34
N ASP A 71 -3.40 -10.58 1.35
CA ASP A 71 -2.68 -9.32 1.53
C ASP A 71 -3.62 -8.16 1.92
N ILE A 72 -3.12 -7.23 2.71
CA ILE A 72 -3.81 -6.00 3.10
C ILE A 72 -2.84 -4.85 2.88
N ILE A 73 -3.28 -3.82 2.17
CA ILE A 73 -2.50 -2.59 2.04
C ILE A 73 -2.99 -1.56 3.07
N GLY A 74 -2.04 -0.96 3.77
CA GLY A 74 -2.24 0.26 4.54
C GLY A 74 -1.64 1.45 3.78
N LEU A 75 -2.44 2.50 3.55
CA LEU A 75 -1.99 3.78 3.00
C LEU A 75 -1.98 4.86 4.10
N PHE A 76 -1.19 5.91 3.87
CA PHE A 76 -0.98 7.05 4.78
C PHE A 76 -0.36 6.64 6.12
N LEU A 77 0.59 5.71 6.08
CA LEU A 77 1.25 5.20 7.27
C LEU A 77 2.38 6.12 7.75
N ASN A 78 2.55 6.19 9.07
CA ASN A 78 3.61 6.92 9.73
C ASN A 78 4.67 5.98 10.33
N GLU A 79 4.24 4.82 10.82
CA GLU A 79 5.03 3.80 11.50
C GLU A 79 4.80 2.41 10.89
N GLU A 80 5.76 1.49 11.10
CA GLU A 80 5.68 0.11 10.61
C GLU A 80 4.50 -0.66 11.23
N ILE A 81 3.86 -1.51 10.41
CA ILE A 81 2.84 -2.46 10.87
C ILE A 81 3.52 -3.74 11.39
N LYS A 82 3.29 -4.06 12.67
CA LYS A 82 3.93 -5.19 13.37
C LYS A 82 3.06 -6.44 13.40
N SER A 83 1.75 -6.27 13.38
CA SER A 83 0.79 -7.39 13.34
C SER A 83 0.84 -8.17 12.04
N ARG A 84 0.45 -9.45 12.11
CA ARG A 84 0.28 -10.34 10.94
C ARG A 84 -1.08 -11.03 10.90
N LYS A 85 -1.97 -10.65 11.82
CA LYS A 85 -3.37 -11.08 11.86
C LYS A 85 -4.23 -10.03 11.21
N SER A 86 -5.16 -10.43 10.33
CA SER A 86 -5.89 -9.50 9.46
C SER A 86 -6.58 -8.36 10.23
N LEU A 87 -7.30 -8.69 11.32
CA LEU A 87 -7.96 -7.67 12.15
C LEU A 87 -6.95 -6.77 12.89
N SER A 88 -5.88 -7.33 13.44
CA SER A 88 -4.86 -6.54 14.13
C SER A 88 -4.07 -5.62 13.19
N VAL A 89 -3.84 -6.07 11.95
CA VAL A 89 -3.26 -5.24 10.87
C VAL A 89 -4.18 -4.08 10.55
N ILE A 90 -5.48 -4.34 10.38
CA ILE A 90 -6.50 -3.31 10.15
C ILE A 90 -6.53 -2.30 11.31
N ASP A 91 -6.50 -2.78 12.55
CA ASP A 91 -6.50 -1.91 13.73
C ASP A 91 -5.25 -1.04 13.80
N GLU A 92 -4.06 -1.58 13.50
CA GLU A 92 -2.82 -0.79 13.43
C GLU A 92 -2.84 0.26 12.32
N ILE A 93 -3.35 -0.08 11.13
CA ILE A 93 -3.51 0.88 10.02
C ILE A 93 -4.45 2.02 10.45
N LYS A 94 -5.62 1.67 10.99
CA LYS A 94 -6.61 2.67 11.44
C LYS A 94 -6.14 3.50 12.62
N GLY A 95 -5.36 2.92 13.53
CA GLY A 95 -4.74 3.62 14.65
C GLY A 95 -3.78 4.73 14.20
N GLN A 96 -3.31 4.67 12.96
CA GLN A 96 -2.51 5.71 12.31
C GLN A 96 -3.34 6.63 11.39
N GLU A 97 -4.67 6.57 11.46
CA GLU A 97 -5.60 7.23 10.53
C GLU A 97 -5.39 6.79 9.07
N GLY A 98 -4.77 5.63 8.87
CA GLY A 98 -4.48 5.06 7.57
C GLY A 98 -5.71 4.48 6.88
N THR A 99 -5.61 4.34 5.56
CA THR A 99 -6.66 3.75 4.73
C THR A 99 -6.36 2.29 4.45
N VAL A 100 -7.34 1.42 4.74
CA VAL A 100 -7.25 -0.02 4.48
C VAL A 100 -7.74 -0.31 3.06
N VAL A 101 -6.89 -1.01 2.30
CA VAL A 101 -7.14 -1.43 0.93
C VAL A 101 -7.10 -2.96 0.85
N LEU A 102 -8.04 -3.53 0.10
CA LEU A 102 -8.04 -4.94 -0.29
C LEU A 102 -7.41 -5.06 -1.70
N PRO A 103 -6.11 -5.38 -1.81
CA PRO A 103 -5.44 -5.53 -3.11
C PRO A 103 -5.87 -6.82 -3.80
N HIS A 104 -6.00 -6.77 -5.12
CA HIS A 104 -6.21 -7.92 -6.02
C HIS A 104 -6.98 -9.11 -5.38
N PRO A 105 -8.27 -8.92 -5.03
CA PRO A 105 -8.99 -9.82 -4.11
C PRO A 105 -9.17 -11.25 -4.63
N PHE A 106 -8.98 -11.50 -5.93
CA PHE A 106 -9.06 -12.85 -6.50
C PHE A 106 -7.68 -13.51 -6.71
N ARG A 107 -6.61 -12.93 -6.17
CA ARG A 107 -5.25 -13.49 -6.18
C ARG A 107 -4.75 -13.61 -4.73
N GLY A 108 -4.38 -14.82 -4.32
CA GLY A 108 -3.77 -15.09 -2.99
C GLY A 108 -4.73 -15.07 -1.79
N HIS A 109 -5.94 -14.53 -1.95
CA HIS A 109 -6.90 -14.37 -0.87
C HIS A 109 -7.75 -15.62 -0.59
N LYS A 110 -8.01 -15.86 0.70
CA LYS A 110 -8.90 -16.93 1.20
C LYS A 110 -10.24 -16.33 1.58
N TRP A 111 -11.17 -16.30 0.64
CA TRP A 111 -12.51 -15.71 0.80
C TRP A 111 -13.29 -16.19 2.01
N ASN A 112 -13.11 -17.44 2.44
CA ASN A 112 -13.77 -17.98 3.62
C ASN A 112 -13.26 -17.39 4.95
N LEU A 113 -12.17 -16.62 4.93
CA LEU A 113 -11.61 -15.92 6.09
C LEU A 113 -11.93 -14.41 6.08
N ILE A 114 -12.49 -13.89 5.00
CA ILE A 114 -12.87 -12.48 4.88
C ILE A 114 -14.28 -12.33 5.49
N SER A 115 -14.34 -11.96 6.76
CA SER A 115 -15.60 -11.73 7.48
C SER A 115 -16.25 -10.40 7.10
N SER A 116 -17.53 -10.22 7.48
CA SER A 116 -18.23 -8.94 7.43
C SER A 116 -17.43 -7.83 8.10
N ASP A 117 -16.85 -8.13 9.27
CA ASP A 117 -16.11 -7.15 10.07
C ASP A 117 -14.86 -6.65 9.33
N ILE A 118 -14.18 -7.51 8.57
CA ILE A 118 -13.04 -7.10 7.73
C ILE A 118 -13.54 -6.21 6.57
N LEU A 119 -14.60 -6.62 5.88
CA LEU A 119 -15.19 -5.84 4.77
C LEU A 119 -15.66 -4.46 5.21
N GLU A 120 -16.24 -4.35 6.41
CA GLU A 120 -16.67 -3.09 7.00
C GLU A 120 -15.52 -2.13 7.34
N ASN A 121 -14.27 -2.60 7.31
CA ASN A 121 -13.08 -1.76 7.50
C ASN A 121 -12.36 -1.42 6.20
N ILE A 122 -12.59 -2.18 5.12
CA ILE A 122 -12.01 -1.90 3.81
C ILE A 122 -12.65 -0.63 3.22
N ARG A 123 -11.81 0.30 2.75
CA ARG A 123 -12.25 1.56 2.12
C ARG A 123 -12.06 1.55 0.61
N ILE A 124 -11.06 0.80 0.13
CA ILE A 124 -10.72 0.69 -1.28
C ILE A 124 -10.56 -0.79 -1.61
N ILE A 125 -11.12 -1.21 -2.73
CA ILE A 125 -10.88 -2.54 -3.31
C ILE A 125 -10.19 -2.32 -4.65
N GLU A 126 -9.02 -2.93 -4.83
CA GLU A 126 -8.34 -2.94 -6.12
C GLU A 126 -9.05 -3.93 -7.04
N GLY A 127 -9.85 -3.41 -7.97
CA GLY A 127 -10.44 -4.18 -9.07
C GLY A 127 -9.49 -4.25 -10.26
N PHE A 128 -9.52 -5.35 -11.00
CA PHE A 128 -8.76 -5.53 -12.25
C PHE A 128 -9.17 -4.52 -13.34
#